data_AF-A0A2Z5UEQ4-F1
#
_entry.id   AF-A0A2Z5UEQ4-F1
#
_cell.length_a   1.000
_cell.length_b   1.000
_cell.length_c   1.000
_cell.angle_alpha   90.00
_cell.angle_beta   90.00
_cell.angle_gamma   90.00
#
_symmetry.space_group_name_H-M   'P 1'
#
loop_
_entity.id
_entity.type
_entity.pdbx_description
1 polymer ?
#
loop_
_entity_poly.entity_id
_entity_poly.type
_entity_poly.pdbx_seq_one_letter_code
_entity_poly.pdbx_strand_id
1 'polypeptide(L)'
;MMKLLDTLHRWTGGLIGLVLALLGLSGAILVHKEEWIGLPHARDAQVTDLATVAATTEKLMAMPGDPQGIIYASQRLGLHQLRFDEGAGLYASQSGEVVARWASQWERPEIWLFDFHHHLFTGDAGEWVIGIAGLAGLFFVISGAILWWRTRKTFKLRLWPKRMTRPAIVTQHRDLGVVVAPLLLLSVVTGTMMIFRPFAMGVVAPFGPVAETAKALEPPKYKSGPLAADPDWTAMLTSARARFPDAEFRILSLPRKPGDPISLRMKQSAEWLPNGRSTLWFDAETGKLLGSRDALAMPAGAQAFNMAYPLHAAKVGGLPYRLLMTVSGIVLALLGSLTVWTFWFRRPKPAKRVVKTAALASA
;
A
#
# COMPACT_ATOMS: atom_id res chain seq x y z
N MET A 1 7.78 29.94 18.18
CA MET A 1 7.57 28.97 17.08
C MET A 1 8.45 27.71 17.19
N MET A 2 9.78 27.80 17.15
CA MET A 2 10.64 26.60 17.11
C MET A 2 10.60 25.69 18.35
N LYS A 3 10.50 26.25 19.56
CA LYS A 3 10.35 25.45 20.80
C LYS A 3 9.05 24.65 20.81
N LEU A 4 7.98 25.22 20.23
CA LEU A 4 6.71 24.54 20.08
C LEU A 4 6.84 23.39 19.08
N LEU A 5 7.47 23.62 17.92
CA LEU A 5 7.69 22.57 16.92
C LEU A 5 8.49 21.39 17.49
N ASP A 6 9.59 21.65 18.21
CA ASP A 6 10.37 20.60 18.90
C ASP A 6 9.51 19.83 19.92
N THR A 7 8.70 20.56 20.69
CA THR A 7 7.82 19.96 21.70
C THR A 7 6.78 19.05 21.03
N LEU A 8 6.10 19.54 19.99
CA LEU A 8 5.10 18.77 19.24
C LEU A 8 5.74 17.54 18.58
N HIS A 9 6.85 17.72 17.84
CA HIS A 9 7.57 16.60 17.21
C HIS A 9 7.96 15.53 18.24
N ARG A 10 8.50 15.93 19.39
CA ARG A 10 8.93 14.98 20.42
C ARG A 10 7.77 14.26 21.10
N TRP A 11 6.72 14.98 21.48
CA TRP A 11 5.58 14.40 22.19
C TRP A 11 4.76 13.50 21.29
N THR A 12 4.42 13.97 20.09
CA THR A 12 3.74 13.14 19.09
C THR A 12 4.59 11.91 18.78
N GLY A 13 5.90 12.07 18.57
CA GLY A 13 6.81 10.95 18.29
C GLY A 13 6.86 9.91 19.41
N GLY A 14 6.83 10.35 20.67
CA GLY A 14 6.77 9.46 21.83
C GLY A 14 5.45 8.68 21.97
N LEU A 15 4.35 9.21 21.43
CA LEU A 15 3.01 8.61 21.50
C LEU A 15 2.72 7.67 20.32
N ILE A 16 3.05 8.08 19.10
CA ILE A 16 2.69 7.33 17.87
C ILE A 16 3.88 6.66 17.18
N GLY A 17 5.10 6.85 17.68
CA GLY A 17 6.30 6.30 17.06
C GLY A 17 6.30 4.78 16.93
N LEU A 18 5.65 4.06 17.86
CA LEU A 18 5.54 2.60 17.78
C LEU A 18 4.62 2.16 16.64
N VAL A 19 3.50 2.86 16.42
CA VAL A 19 2.59 2.58 15.29
C VAL A 19 3.34 2.76 13.98
N LEU A 20 4.02 3.90 13.80
CA LEU A 20 4.83 4.13 12.61
C LEU A 20 5.94 3.09 12.45
N ALA A 21 6.53 2.63 13.55
CA ALA A 21 7.56 1.62 13.50
C ALA A 21 7.04 0.27 12.98
N LEU A 22 5.88 -0.15 13.48
CA LEU A 22 5.22 -1.37 13.05
C LEU A 22 4.78 -1.30 11.59
N LEU A 23 4.24 -0.15 11.14
CA LEU A 23 3.88 0.08 9.75
C LEU A 23 5.11 0.08 8.82
N GLY A 24 6.22 0.69 9.25
CA GLY A 24 7.48 0.67 8.51
C GLY A 24 8.03 -0.75 8.36
N LEU A 25 8.00 -1.55 9.43
CA LEU A 25 8.48 -2.93 9.41
C LEU A 25 7.58 -3.84 8.55
N SER A 26 6.26 -3.75 8.71
CA SER A 26 5.32 -4.56 7.91
C SER A 26 5.40 -4.19 6.43
N GLY A 27 5.54 -2.90 6.09
CA GLY A 27 5.77 -2.44 4.73
C GLY A 27 7.07 -2.98 4.13
N ALA A 28 8.18 -2.94 4.88
CA ALA A 28 9.48 -3.48 4.44
C ALA A 28 9.43 -4.98 4.14
N ILE A 29 8.58 -5.74 4.82
CA ILE A 29 8.39 -7.18 4.55
C ILE A 29 7.44 -7.37 3.34
N LEU A 30 6.37 -6.59 3.25
CA LEU A 30 5.34 -6.71 2.21
C LEU A 30 5.84 -6.38 0.80
N VAL A 31 6.81 -5.48 0.64
CA VAL A 31 7.37 -5.19 -0.70
C VAL A 31 7.99 -6.43 -1.35
N HIS A 32 8.36 -7.45 -0.55
CA HIS A 32 8.87 -8.75 -1.00
C HIS A 32 7.82 -9.87 -0.98
N LYS A 33 6.53 -9.57 -0.74
CA LYS A 33 5.43 -10.55 -0.60
C LYS A 33 5.54 -11.77 -1.54
N GLU A 34 5.67 -11.52 -2.84
CA GLU A 34 5.67 -12.57 -3.86
C GLU A 34 6.89 -13.50 -3.78
N GLU A 35 8.01 -13.06 -3.19
CA GLU A 35 9.24 -13.84 -3.09
C GLU A 35 9.14 -14.96 -2.05
N TRP A 36 8.30 -14.78 -1.03
CA TRP A 36 8.19 -15.67 0.11
C TRP A 36 6.86 -16.42 0.20
N ILE A 37 5.92 -16.21 -0.74
CA ILE A 37 4.69 -17.03 -0.86
C ILE A 37 5.05 -18.53 -0.90
N GLY A 38 6.17 -18.89 -1.55
CA GLY A 38 6.82 -20.20 -1.39
C GLY A 38 5.99 -21.41 -1.84
N LEU A 39 4.91 -21.18 -2.59
CA LEU A 39 4.03 -22.24 -3.09
C LEU A 39 4.54 -22.81 -4.44
N PRO A 40 4.21 -24.08 -4.76
CA PRO A 40 4.37 -24.62 -6.11
C PRO A 40 3.76 -23.68 -7.16
N HIS A 41 4.36 -23.65 -8.37
CA HIS A 41 3.93 -22.79 -9.49
C HIS A 41 4.03 -21.27 -9.28
N ALA A 42 4.40 -20.78 -8.08
CA ALA A 42 4.48 -19.34 -7.80
C ALA A 42 5.49 -18.59 -8.69
N ARG A 43 6.51 -19.29 -9.21
CA ARG A 43 7.57 -18.73 -10.07
C ARG A 43 7.43 -19.13 -11.55
N ASP A 44 6.33 -19.79 -11.92
CA ASP A 44 6.10 -20.16 -13.31
C ASP A 44 5.95 -18.91 -14.17
N ALA A 45 6.44 -18.99 -15.42
CA ALA A 45 6.26 -17.90 -16.37
C ALA A 45 4.76 -17.66 -16.63
N GLN A 46 4.39 -16.40 -16.75
CA GLN A 46 3.00 -16.03 -17.02
C GLN A 46 2.57 -16.52 -18.41
N VAL A 47 1.44 -17.22 -18.46
CA VAL A 47 0.76 -17.62 -19.68
C VAL A 47 -0.24 -16.52 -20.05
N THR A 48 -0.11 -15.99 -21.25
CA THR A 48 -0.96 -14.89 -21.76
C THR A 48 -1.87 -15.31 -22.92
N ASP A 49 -1.70 -16.55 -23.39
CA ASP A 49 -2.53 -17.15 -24.44
C ASP A 49 -4.02 -17.13 -24.06
N LEU A 50 -4.85 -16.62 -24.97
CA LEU A 50 -6.28 -16.41 -24.72
C LEU A 50 -7.02 -17.73 -24.48
N ALA A 51 -6.72 -18.78 -25.26
CA ALA A 51 -7.41 -20.06 -25.14
C ALA A 51 -7.13 -20.71 -23.78
N THR A 52 -5.87 -20.69 -23.34
CA THR A 52 -5.45 -21.23 -22.05
C THR A 52 -6.05 -20.44 -20.88
N VAL A 53 -6.02 -19.11 -20.95
CA VAL A 53 -6.62 -18.25 -19.92
C VAL A 53 -8.13 -18.48 -19.85
N ALA A 54 -8.82 -18.51 -20.99
CA ALA A 54 -10.26 -18.75 -21.03
C ALA A 54 -10.64 -20.11 -20.42
N ALA A 55 -10.00 -21.20 -20.85
CA ALA A 55 -10.23 -22.53 -20.30
C ALA A 55 -9.98 -22.60 -18.79
N THR A 56 -8.97 -21.89 -18.30
CA THR A 56 -8.67 -21.82 -16.86
C THR A 56 -9.71 -20.98 -16.12
N THR A 57 -10.19 -19.88 -16.70
CA THR A 57 -11.27 -19.07 -16.12
C THR A 57 -12.56 -19.87 -15.97
N GLU A 58 -12.98 -20.60 -17.00
CA GLU A 58 -14.13 -21.51 -16.97
C GLU A 58 -14.00 -22.51 -15.80
N LYS A 59 -12.85 -23.20 -15.74
CA LYS A 59 -12.57 -24.19 -14.71
C LYS A 59 -12.58 -23.60 -13.30
N LEU A 60 -12.01 -22.41 -13.11
CA LEU A 60 -11.95 -21.75 -11.81
C LEU A 60 -13.31 -21.20 -11.37
N MET A 61 -14.09 -20.62 -12.29
CA MET A 61 -15.42 -20.08 -11.97
C MET A 61 -16.45 -21.18 -11.71
N ALA A 62 -16.25 -22.38 -12.27
CA ALA A 62 -17.07 -23.55 -11.95
C ALA A 62 -16.75 -24.19 -10.59
N MET A 63 -15.75 -23.69 -9.84
CA MET A 63 -15.43 -24.24 -8.52
C MET A 63 -16.52 -23.92 -7.50
N PRO A 64 -16.82 -24.85 -6.57
CA PRO A 64 -17.82 -24.62 -5.54
C PRO A 64 -17.39 -23.52 -4.57
N GLY A 65 -18.37 -22.78 -4.03
CA GLY A 65 -18.18 -21.80 -2.96
C GLY A 65 -18.43 -20.34 -3.35
N ASP A 66 -19.18 -20.07 -4.43
CA ASP A 66 -19.59 -18.73 -4.87
C ASP A 66 -18.41 -17.73 -5.00
N PRO A 67 -17.52 -17.93 -6.00
CA PRO A 67 -16.37 -17.09 -6.19
C PRO A 67 -16.76 -15.63 -6.45
N GLN A 68 -16.09 -14.69 -5.79
CA GLN A 68 -16.25 -13.24 -6.04
C GLN A 68 -15.43 -12.75 -7.24
N GLY A 69 -14.48 -13.55 -7.73
CA GLY A 69 -13.61 -13.16 -8.83
C GLY A 69 -12.25 -13.86 -8.85
N ILE A 70 -11.51 -13.64 -9.93
CA ILE A 70 -10.14 -14.13 -10.15
C ILE A 70 -9.18 -12.93 -10.17
N ILE A 71 -8.09 -13.00 -9.41
CA ILE A 71 -6.88 -12.22 -9.69
C ILE A 71 -5.97 -13.13 -10.50
N TYR A 72 -5.68 -12.76 -11.74
CA TYR A 72 -4.90 -13.59 -12.64
C TYR A 72 -3.41 -13.60 -12.26
N ALA A 73 -2.72 -14.68 -12.64
CA ALA A 73 -1.26 -14.78 -12.58
C ALA A 73 -0.60 -13.59 -13.30
N SER A 74 0.56 -13.19 -12.81
CA SER A 74 1.36 -12.07 -13.34
C SER A 74 2.80 -12.50 -13.52
N GLN A 75 3.60 -11.67 -14.19
CA GLN A 75 5.04 -11.89 -14.33
C GLN A 75 5.78 -12.13 -13.00
N ARG A 76 5.27 -11.63 -11.87
CA ARG A 76 5.87 -11.79 -10.54
C ARG A 76 5.25 -12.91 -9.70
N LEU A 77 4.14 -13.48 -10.12
CA LEU A 77 3.43 -14.52 -9.40
C LEU A 77 2.64 -15.39 -10.39
N GLY A 78 3.14 -16.60 -10.64
CA GLY A 78 2.57 -17.60 -11.56
C GLY A 78 1.29 -18.28 -11.06
N LEU A 79 0.57 -17.68 -10.11
CA LEU A 79 -0.65 -18.24 -9.52
C LEU A 79 -1.85 -17.34 -9.78
N HIS A 80 -2.98 -17.97 -10.13
CA HIS A 80 -4.29 -17.33 -10.04
C HIS A 80 -4.77 -17.36 -8.59
N GLN A 81 -5.45 -16.30 -8.16
CA GLN A 81 -6.12 -16.25 -6.87
C GLN A 81 -7.63 -16.16 -7.08
N LEU A 82 -8.34 -17.17 -6.63
CA LEU A 82 -9.80 -17.12 -6.51
C LEU A 82 -10.16 -16.52 -5.16
N ARG A 83 -11.05 -15.54 -5.15
CA ARG A 83 -11.50 -14.87 -3.92
C ARG A 83 -12.92 -15.31 -3.60
N PHE A 84 -13.19 -15.58 -2.34
CA PHE A 84 -14.51 -15.86 -1.80
C PHE A 84 -14.86 -14.81 -0.74
N ASP A 85 -16.02 -14.98 -0.11
CA ASP A 85 -16.44 -14.07 0.95
C ASP A 85 -15.59 -14.22 2.23
N GLU A 86 -15.69 -13.22 3.11
CA GLU A 86 -15.05 -13.22 4.44
C GLU A 86 -13.51 -13.42 4.43
N GLY A 87 -12.87 -13.10 3.30
CA GLY A 87 -11.42 -13.22 3.13
C GLY A 87 -10.94 -14.63 2.82
N ALA A 88 -11.84 -15.59 2.63
CA ALA A 88 -11.53 -16.91 2.11
C ALA A 88 -11.02 -16.84 0.66
N GLY A 89 -10.24 -17.84 0.26
CA GLY A 89 -9.63 -17.84 -1.06
C GLY A 89 -8.87 -19.12 -1.35
N LEU A 90 -8.42 -19.22 -2.59
CA LEU A 90 -7.47 -20.24 -3.00
C LEU A 90 -6.46 -19.69 -4.01
N TYR A 91 -5.29 -20.32 -4.03
CA TYR A 91 -4.34 -20.19 -5.11
C TYR A 91 -4.47 -21.41 -6.03
N ALA A 92 -4.44 -21.14 -7.33
CA ALA A 92 -4.39 -22.17 -8.35
C ALA A 92 -3.26 -21.91 -9.35
N SER A 93 -2.70 -22.98 -9.91
CA SER A 93 -1.78 -22.90 -11.03
C SER A 93 -2.48 -22.32 -12.27
N GLN A 94 -1.70 -21.98 -13.29
CA GLN A 94 -2.21 -21.47 -14.56
C GLN A 94 -2.93 -22.52 -15.41
N SER A 95 -3.02 -23.78 -14.95
CA SER A 95 -3.88 -24.84 -15.51
C SER A 95 -5.13 -25.10 -14.64
N GLY A 96 -5.34 -24.29 -13.60
CA GLY A 96 -6.47 -24.39 -12.67
C GLY A 96 -6.35 -25.55 -11.67
N GLU A 97 -5.14 -26.04 -11.40
CA GLU A 97 -4.89 -26.95 -10.27
C GLU A 97 -4.85 -26.16 -8.96
N VAL A 98 -5.61 -26.57 -7.94
CA VAL A 98 -5.62 -25.88 -6.64
C VAL A 98 -4.33 -26.20 -5.89
N VAL A 99 -3.56 -25.16 -5.56
CA VAL A 99 -2.26 -25.26 -4.88
C VAL A 99 -2.41 -25.02 -3.37
N ALA A 100 -3.28 -24.09 -2.98
CA ALA A 100 -3.55 -23.79 -1.58
C ALA A 100 -4.96 -23.24 -1.42
N ARG A 101 -5.62 -23.51 -0.29
CA ARG A 101 -6.93 -22.96 0.08
C ARG A 101 -6.86 -22.47 1.52
N TRP A 102 -7.60 -21.40 1.81
CA TRP A 102 -7.75 -20.86 3.16
C TRP A 102 -9.17 -20.38 3.41
N ALA A 103 -9.62 -20.46 4.67
CA ALA A 103 -10.94 -19.99 5.07
C ALA A 103 -10.94 -18.54 5.55
N SER A 104 -9.79 -18.00 5.96
CA SER A 104 -9.69 -16.61 6.42
C SER A 104 -8.30 -16.02 6.24
N GLN A 105 -8.19 -14.71 6.47
CA GLN A 105 -6.91 -13.98 6.41
C GLN A 105 -5.83 -14.48 7.39
N TRP A 106 -6.21 -15.23 8.43
CA TRP A 106 -5.30 -15.71 9.47
C TRP A 106 -4.44 -16.91 9.03
N GLU A 107 -4.85 -17.61 7.97
CA GLU A 107 -4.19 -18.83 7.50
C GLU A 107 -3.07 -18.57 6.49
N ARG A 108 -2.97 -17.34 5.96
CA ARG A 108 -1.95 -16.95 4.98
C ARG A 108 -1.14 -15.76 5.48
N PRO A 109 0.18 -15.89 5.68
CA PRO A 109 1.01 -14.82 6.23
C PRO A 109 0.97 -13.54 5.38
N GLU A 110 0.85 -13.66 4.07
CA GLU A 110 0.78 -12.55 3.12
C GLU A 110 -0.55 -11.82 3.05
N ILE A 111 -1.61 -12.42 3.61
CA ILE A 111 -2.92 -11.81 3.73
C ILE A 111 -3.00 -11.17 5.12
N TRP A 112 -2.62 -11.92 6.15
CA TRP A 112 -2.49 -11.42 7.52
C TRP A 112 -1.64 -10.14 7.60
N LEU A 113 -0.43 -10.16 7.03
CA LEU A 113 0.47 -9.02 7.09
C LEU A 113 -0.05 -7.82 6.29
N PHE A 114 -0.73 -8.09 5.18
CA PHE A 114 -1.37 -7.06 4.37
C PHE A 114 -2.50 -6.39 5.16
N ASP A 115 -3.35 -7.17 5.82
CA ASP A 115 -4.45 -6.68 6.65
C ASP A 115 -3.94 -5.89 7.86
N PHE A 116 -2.86 -6.33 8.50
CA PHE A 116 -2.18 -5.54 9.52
C PHE A 116 -1.77 -4.16 9.00
N HIS A 117 -1.10 -4.13 7.85
CA HIS A 117 -0.54 -2.90 7.28
C HIS A 117 -1.60 -1.93 6.75
N HIS A 118 -2.76 -2.43 6.28
CA HIS A 118 -3.84 -1.61 5.70
C HIS A 118 -4.97 -1.31 6.67
N HIS A 119 -5.27 -2.22 7.59
CA HIS A 119 -6.46 -2.14 8.44
C HIS A 119 -6.17 -2.40 9.93
N LEU A 120 -4.93 -2.67 10.34
CA LEU A 120 -4.58 -3.03 11.73
C LEU A 120 -5.48 -4.13 12.34
N PHE A 121 -6.01 -5.04 11.51
CA PHE A 121 -7.02 -6.05 11.88
C PHE A 121 -8.38 -5.51 12.34
N THR A 122 -8.72 -4.26 12.01
CA THR A 122 -9.93 -3.56 12.47
C THR A 122 -10.75 -2.95 11.33
N GLY A 123 -10.54 -3.43 10.10
CA GLY A 123 -11.25 -2.96 8.90
C GLY A 123 -11.15 -1.45 8.70
N ASP A 124 -12.28 -0.82 8.37
CA ASP A 124 -12.39 0.62 8.08
C ASP A 124 -11.83 1.50 9.22
N ALA A 125 -12.01 1.11 10.48
CA ALA A 125 -11.50 1.88 11.61
C ALA A 125 -9.97 1.95 11.59
N GLY A 126 -9.30 0.84 11.28
CA GLY A 126 -7.86 0.81 11.17
C GLY A 126 -7.34 1.51 9.93
N GLU A 127 -8.09 1.48 8.82
CA GLU A 127 -7.78 2.30 7.64
C GLU A 127 -7.71 3.79 8.01
N TRP A 128 -8.69 4.29 8.77
CA TRP A 128 -8.68 5.67 9.28
C TRP A 128 -7.48 5.95 10.20
N VAL A 129 -7.17 5.04 11.12
CA VAL A 129 -6.01 5.18 12.03
C VAL A 129 -4.70 5.26 11.23
N ILE A 130 -4.52 4.40 10.23
CA ILE A 130 -3.35 4.39 9.36
C ILE A 130 -3.28 5.67 8.51
N GLY A 131 -4.41 6.15 7.99
CA GLY A 131 -4.48 7.41 7.28
C GLY A 131 -4.02 8.60 8.14
N ILE A 132 -4.48 8.66 9.40
CA ILE A 132 -4.03 9.67 10.37
C ILE A 132 -2.53 9.49 10.68
N ALA A 133 -2.05 8.25 10.82
CA ALA A 133 -0.64 7.97 10.99
C ALA A 133 0.20 8.44 9.78
N GLY A 134 -0.33 8.33 8.56
CA GLY A 134 0.26 8.86 7.34
C GLY A 134 0.42 10.39 7.37
N LEU A 135 -0.63 11.12 7.78
CA LEU A 135 -0.57 12.57 7.97
C LEU A 135 0.42 12.97 9.08
N ALA A 136 0.46 12.22 10.17
CA ALA A 136 1.43 12.45 11.23
C ALA A 136 2.87 12.14 10.77
N GLY A 137 3.05 11.11 9.94
CA GLY A 137 4.31 10.81 9.25
C GLY A 137 4.77 11.97 8.37
N LEU A 138 3.86 12.56 7.57
CA LEU A 138 4.14 13.75 6.78
C LEU A 138 4.58 14.93 7.67
N PHE A 139 3.88 15.16 8.78
CA PHE A 139 4.29 16.15 9.78
C PHE A 139 5.71 15.86 10.31
N PHE A 140 6.05 14.60 10.65
CA PHE A 140 7.39 14.26 11.15
C PHE A 140 8.49 14.48 10.12
N VAL A 141 8.26 14.13 8.85
CA VAL A 141 9.25 14.33 7.79
C VAL A 141 9.52 15.83 7.62
N ILE A 142 8.47 16.65 7.52
CA ILE A 142 8.59 18.11 7.36
C ILE A 142 9.24 18.75 8.59
N SER A 143 8.68 18.51 9.78
CA SER A 143 9.20 19.10 11.02
C SER A 143 10.61 18.60 11.36
N GLY A 144 10.91 17.33 11.10
CA GLY A 144 12.24 16.74 11.26
C GLY A 144 13.27 17.39 10.35
N ALA A 145 12.94 17.64 9.07
CA ALA A 145 13.81 18.34 8.15
C ALA A 145 14.09 19.80 8.59
N ILE A 146 13.05 20.51 9.02
CA ILE A 146 13.17 21.89 9.56
C ILE A 146 14.06 21.92 10.81
N LEU A 147 13.85 20.99 11.74
CA LEU A 147 14.65 20.89 12.97
C LEU A 147 16.10 20.49 12.68
N TRP A 148 16.31 19.54 11.75
CA TRP A 148 17.65 19.13 11.32
C TRP A 148 18.42 20.30 10.71
N TRP A 149 17.79 21.11 9.85
CA TRP A 149 18.44 22.22 9.15
C TRP A 149 19.21 23.17 10.08
N ARG A 150 18.65 23.47 11.26
CA ARG A 150 19.30 24.31 12.28
C ARG A 150 20.59 23.73 12.83
N THR A 151 20.75 22.42 12.74
CA THR A 151 21.86 21.67 13.32
C THR A 151 22.71 20.96 12.27
N ARG A 152 22.50 21.26 10.98
CA ARG A 152 23.19 20.66 9.83
C ARG A 152 24.72 20.67 9.93
N LYS A 153 25.30 21.68 10.59
CA LYS A 153 26.76 21.79 10.82
C LYS A 153 27.34 20.65 11.67
N THR A 154 26.48 19.91 12.38
CA THR A 154 26.87 18.78 13.25
C THR A 154 26.49 17.43 12.66
N PHE A 155 26.13 17.38 11.37
CA PHE A 155 25.73 16.16 10.69
C PHE A 155 26.84 15.12 10.73
N LYS A 156 26.48 13.89 11.10
CA LYS A 156 27.33 12.72 10.97
C LYS A 156 26.47 11.50 10.70
N LEU A 157 26.53 10.98 9.47
CA LEU A 157 25.83 9.77 9.09
C LEU A 157 26.21 8.60 10.01
N ARG A 158 25.19 7.98 10.60
CA ARG A 158 25.31 6.81 11.49
C ARG A 158 24.11 5.92 11.25
N LEU A 159 24.36 4.68 10.83
CA LEU A 159 23.29 3.69 10.68
C LEU A 159 22.75 3.23 12.03
N TRP A 160 23.60 3.23 13.06
CA TRP A 160 23.25 2.83 14.43
C TRP A 160 23.78 3.82 15.47
N PRO A 161 23.08 4.07 16.60
CA PRO A 161 23.61 4.87 17.69
C PRO A 161 24.85 4.24 18.32
N LYS A 162 25.93 5.02 18.49
CA LYS A 162 27.18 4.54 19.12
C LYS A 162 27.00 3.97 20.52
N ARG A 163 26.01 4.47 21.25
CA ARG A 163 25.67 4.09 22.63
C ARG A 163 24.15 4.20 22.78
N MET A 164 23.57 3.36 23.63
CA MET A 164 22.15 3.41 23.97
C MET A 164 21.86 4.50 25.02
N THR A 165 22.32 5.73 24.76
CA THR A 165 22.02 6.91 25.56
C THR A 165 21.14 7.87 24.77
N ARG A 166 20.29 8.64 25.47
CA ARG A 166 19.36 9.58 24.83
C ARG A 166 20.06 10.54 23.84
N PRO A 167 21.19 11.21 24.18
CA PRO A 167 21.86 12.09 23.22
C PRO A 167 22.37 11.36 21.97
N ALA A 168 22.95 10.17 22.13
CA ALA A 168 23.49 9.41 21.00
C ALA A 168 22.37 8.98 20.03
N ILE A 169 21.23 8.52 20.56
CA ILE A 169 20.05 8.17 19.76
C ILE A 169 19.45 9.38 19.08
N VAL A 170 19.26 10.50 19.79
CA VAL A 170 18.70 11.73 19.17
C VAL A 170 19.59 12.21 18.03
N THR A 171 20.93 12.19 18.18
CA THR A 171 21.82 12.56 17.07
C THR A 171 21.71 11.59 15.87
N GLN A 172 21.58 10.29 16.12
CA GLN A 172 21.40 9.30 15.06
C GLN A 172 20.03 9.44 14.38
N HIS A 173 18.94 9.58 15.15
CA HIS A 173 17.60 9.79 14.65
C HIS A 173 17.54 11.02 13.72
N ARG A 174 18.14 12.12 14.16
CA ARG A 174 18.18 13.38 13.41
C ARG A 174 18.90 13.23 12.07
N ASP A 175 20.08 12.63 12.07
CA ASP A 175 20.93 12.53 10.87
C ASP A 175 20.45 11.43 9.91
N LEU A 176 20.01 10.28 10.43
CA LEU A 176 19.45 9.23 9.59
C LEU A 176 18.08 9.62 9.03
N GLY A 177 17.26 10.30 9.84
CA GLY A 177 15.94 10.79 9.45
C GLY A 177 16.00 11.71 8.24
N VAL A 178 16.93 12.68 8.20
CA VAL A 178 17.05 13.58 7.02
C VAL A 178 17.56 12.87 5.77
N VAL A 179 18.42 11.85 5.93
CA VAL A 179 19.00 11.10 4.80
C VAL A 179 17.92 10.27 4.11
N VAL A 180 17.01 9.67 4.89
CA VAL A 180 15.91 8.84 4.36
C VAL A 180 14.63 9.66 4.15
N ALA A 181 14.59 10.93 4.58
CA ALA A 181 13.42 11.81 4.46
C ALA A 181 12.81 11.84 3.04
N PRO A 182 13.57 11.87 1.93
CA PRO A 182 12.96 11.83 0.59
C PRO A 182 12.15 10.55 0.33
N LEU A 183 12.68 9.38 0.75
CA LEU A 183 11.98 8.10 0.61
C LEU A 183 10.78 7.99 1.57
N LEU A 184 10.94 8.49 2.80
CA LEU A 184 9.84 8.55 3.77
C LEU A 184 8.74 9.48 3.27
N LEU A 185 9.09 10.65 2.72
CA LEU A 185 8.14 11.60 2.13
C LEU A 185 7.33 10.93 1.03
N LEU A 186 8.02 10.28 0.08
CA LEU A 186 7.37 9.54 -0.99
C LEU A 186 6.42 8.47 -0.43
N SER A 187 6.88 7.67 0.53
CA SER A 187 6.11 6.60 1.14
C SER A 187 4.87 7.13 1.87
N VAL A 188 4.99 8.16 2.70
CA VAL A 188 3.85 8.69 3.48
C VAL A 188 2.87 9.46 2.61
N VAL A 189 3.34 10.21 1.60
CA VAL A 189 2.46 10.90 0.65
C VAL A 189 1.65 9.87 -0.13
N THR A 190 2.31 8.91 -0.77
CA THR A 190 1.63 7.87 -1.55
C THR A 190 0.71 6.98 -0.71
N GLY A 191 1.12 6.63 0.51
CA GLY A 191 0.28 5.89 1.47
C GLY A 191 -0.98 6.67 1.86
N THR A 192 -0.83 7.95 2.21
CA THR A 192 -1.96 8.82 2.58
C THR A 192 -2.90 9.08 1.40
N MET A 193 -2.36 9.21 0.18
CA MET A 193 -3.17 9.37 -1.03
C MET A 193 -4.12 8.20 -1.26
N MET A 194 -3.73 6.98 -0.90
CA MET A 194 -4.55 5.78 -1.11
C MET A 194 -5.76 5.71 -0.17
N ILE A 195 -5.70 6.40 0.97
CA ILE A 195 -6.76 6.41 1.99
C ILE A 195 -7.62 7.68 1.89
N PHE A 196 -6.98 8.85 1.83
CA PHE A 196 -7.67 10.14 1.86
C PHE A 196 -7.75 10.78 0.49
N ARG A 197 -8.89 10.59 -0.19
CA ARG A 197 -9.17 11.21 -1.49
C ARG A 197 -8.99 12.74 -1.52
N PRO A 198 -9.42 13.53 -0.51
CA PRO A 198 -9.19 14.98 -0.52
C PRO A 198 -7.69 15.34 -0.51
N PHE A 199 -6.89 14.61 0.29
CA PHE A 199 -5.44 14.79 0.31
C PHE A 199 -4.85 14.44 -1.06
N ALA A 200 -5.27 13.32 -1.66
CA ALA A 200 -4.83 12.92 -2.98
C ALA A 200 -5.14 13.95 -4.06
N MET A 201 -6.35 14.52 -4.05
CA MET A 201 -6.75 15.59 -4.96
C MET A 201 -5.86 16.83 -4.83
N GLY A 202 -5.50 17.21 -3.60
CA GLY A 202 -4.55 18.31 -3.37
C GLY A 202 -3.15 18.02 -3.92
N VAL A 203 -2.66 16.78 -3.74
CA VAL A 203 -1.34 16.36 -4.26
C VAL A 203 -1.31 16.34 -5.79
N VAL A 204 -2.40 15.92 -6.45
CA VAL A 204 -2.46 15.80 -7.91
C VAL A 204 -2.95 17.06 -8.64
N ALA A 205 -3.38 18.09 -7.91
CA ALA A 205 -3.83 19.37 -8.47
C ALA A 205 -2.83 20.03 -9.45
N PRO A 206 -1.50 19.92 -9.28
CA PRO A 206 -0.54 20.42 -10.27
C PRO A 206 -0.59 19.73 -11.64
N PHE A 207 -1.25 18.56 -11.74
CA PHE A 207 -1.36 17.77 -12.97
C PHE A 207 -2.69 17.96 -13.71
N GLY A 208 -3.47 18.98 -13.37
CA GLY A 208 -4.69 19.37 -14.07
C GLY A 208 -5.88 19.61 -13.15
N PRO A 209 -7.06 19.91 -13.72
CA PRO A 209 -8.25 20.22 -12.95
C PRO A 209 -8.65 19.08 -12.01
N VAL A 210 -8.79 19.40 -10.71
CA VAL A 210 -9.19 18.43 -9.68
C VAL A 210 -10.56 17.83 -9.98
N ALA A 211 -11.50 18.61 -10.51
CA ALA A 211 -12.84 18.13 -10.85
C ALA A 211 -12.82 17.06 -11.95
N GLU A 212 -11.99 17.24 -12.99
CA GLU A 212 -11.83 16.25 -14.06
C GLU A 212 -11.17 14.97 -13.55
N THR A 213 -10.12 15.12 -12.73
CA THR A 213 -9.45 13.99 -12.08
C THR A 213 -10.42 13.21 -11.19
N ALA A 214 -11.20 13.92 -10.38
CA ALA A 214 -12.20 13.33 -9.50
C ALA A 214 -13.24 12.53 -10.31
N LYS A 215 -13.80 13.14 -11.37
CA LYS A 215 -14.77 12.51 -12.26
C LYS A 215 -14.20 11.26 -12.95
N ALA A 216 -12.96 11.32 -13.44
CA ALA A 216 -12.32 10.18 -14.10
C ALA A 216 -12.09 8.97 -13.18
N LEU A 217 -11.90 9.22 -11.88
CA LEU A 217 -11.70 8.20 -10.85
C LEU A 217 -13.01 7.60 -10.32
N GLU A 218 -14.17 8.19 -10.62
CA GLU A 218 -15.45 7.63 -10.19
C GLU A 218 -15.68 6.24 -10.80
N PRO A 219 -16.35 5.33 -10.05
CA PRO A 219 -16.88 4.11 -10.63
C PRO A 219 -17.88 4.46 -11.75
N PRO A 220 -17.86 3.75 -12.88
CA PRO A 220 -18.87 3.99 -13.91
C PRO A 220 -20.24 3.54 -13.43
N LYS A 221 -21.28 4.21 -13.91
CA LYS A 221 -22.68 3.93 -13.57
C LYS A 221 -23.33 3.13 -14.69
N TYR A 222 -22.96 1.86 -14.81
CA TYR A 222 -23.65 0.92 -15.70
C TYR A 222 -24.78 0.23 -14.95
N LYS A 223 -25.88 -0.05 -15.64
CA LYS A 223 -26.95 -0.92 -15.15
C LYS A 223 -26.78 -2.28 -15.79
N SER A 224 -26.93 -3.34 -15.00
CA SER A 224 -26.81 -4.72 -15.45
C SER A 224 -27.98 -5.58 -15.01
N GLY A 225 -28.17 -6.74 -15.64
CA GLY A 225 -29.09 -7.79 -15.19
C GLY A 225 -28.55 -8.61 -13.99
N PRO A 226 -29.30 -9.63 -13.53
CA PRO A 226 -28.78 -10.62 -12.59
C PRO A 226 -27.61 -11.40 -13.20
N LEU A 227 -26.74 -11.96 -12.35
CA LEU A 227 -25.65 -12.82 -12.83
C LEU A 227 -26.24 -14.08 -13.50
N ALA A 228 -25.85 -14.33 -14.75
CA ALA A 228 -26.23 -15.54 -15.47
C ALA A 228 -25.69 -16.79 -14.76
N ALA A 229 -26.41 -17.92 -14.87
CA ALA A 229 -25.99 -19.18 -14.28
C ALA A 229 -24.70 -19.73 -14.91
N ASP A 230 -24.49 -19.46 -16.20
CA ASP A 230 -23.30 -19.87 -16.95
C ASP A 230 -22.84 -18.72 -17.88
N PRO A 231 -22.10 -17.73 -17.35
CA PRO A 231 -21.60 -16.62 -18.16
C PRO A 231 -20.54 -17.09 -19.16
N ASP A 232 -20.62 -16.65 -20.42
CA ASP A 232 -19.62 -16.97 -21.44
C ASP A 232 -18.31 -16.18 -21.20
N TRP A 233 -17.41 -16.76 -20.39
CA TRP A 233 -16.14 -16.14 -20.04
C TRP A 233 -15.23 -16.01 -21.26
N THR A 234 -15.29 -17.00 -22.16
CA THR A 234 -14.49 -17.01 -23.39
C THR A 234 -14.83 -15.84 -24.30
N ALA A 235 -16.11 -15.55 -24.52
CA ALA A 235 -16.55 -14.41 -25.31
C ALA A 235 -16.15 -13.08 -24.67
N MET A 236 -16.31 -12.94 -23.34
CA MET A 236 -15.91 -11.74 -22.61
C MET A 236 -14.39 -11.48 -22.70
N LEU A 237 -13.56 -12.53 -22.50
CA LEU A 237 -12.11 -12.43 -22.61
C LEU A 237 -11.67 -12.13 -24.05
N THR A 238 -12.34 -12.71 -25.05
CA THR A 238 -12.10 -12.42 -26.47
C THR A 238 -12.41 -10.96 -26.79
N SER A 239 -13.56 -10.45 -26.35
CA SER A 239 -13.94 -9.04 -26.51
C SER A 239 -12.93 -8.10 -25.85
N ALA A 240 -12.46 -8.46 -24.66
CA ALA A 240 -11.46 -7.69 -23.93
C ALA A 240 -10.09 -7.67 -24.63
N ARG A 241 -9.63 -8.83 -25.14
CA ARG A 241 -8.41 -8.92 -25.95
C ARG A 241 -8.53 -8.09 -27.23
N ALA A 242 -9.69 -8.10 -27.90
CA ALA A 242 -9.91 -7.26 -29.08
C ALA A 242 -9.82 -5.76 -28.76
N ARG A 243 -10.30 -5.33 -27.59
CA ARG A 243 -10.24 -3.92 -27.16
C ARG A 243 -8.84 -3.47 -26.75
N PHE A 244 -8.07 -4.34 -26.09
CA PHE A 244 -6.70 -4.10 -25.65
C PHE A 244 -5.80 -5.30 -26.01
N PRO A 245 -5.31 -5.38 -27.27
CA PRO A 245 -4.60 -6.55 -27.80
C PRO A 245 -3.38 -6.98 -26.97
N ASP A 246 -2.56 -6.02 -26.55
CA ASP A 246 -1.30 -6.29 -25.86
C ASP A 246 -1.41 -6.27 -24.33
N ALA A 247 -2.63 -6.12 -23.78
CA ALA A 247 -2.82 -6.00 -22.35
C ALA A 247 -2.93 -7.36 -21.65
N GLU A 248 -2.40 -7.47 -20.44
CA GLU A 248 -2.52 -8.67 -19.61
C GLU A 248 -3.88 -8.69 -18.90
N PHE A 249 -4.54 -9.85 -18.80
CA PHE A 249 -5.67 -10.02 -17.88
C PHE A 249 -5.18 -9.98 -16.44
N ARG A 250 -5.84 -9.18 -15.57
CA ARG A 250 -5.38 -8.99 -14.18
C ARG A 250 -6.43 -9.31 -13.14
N ILE A 251 -7.64 -8.77 -13.26
CA ILE A 251 -8.69 -9.02 -12.26
C ILE A 251 -10.04 -9.17 -12.95
N LEU A 252 -10.65 -10.33 -12.83
CA LEU A 252 -12.07 -10.55 -13.10
C LEU A 252 -12.83 -10.44 -11.78
N SER A 253 -13.86 -9.60 -11.71
CA SER A 253 -14.71 -9.47 -10.51
C SER A 253 -16.17 -9.66 -10.88
N LEU A 254 -16.85 -10.50 -10.11
CA LEU A 254 -18.29 -10.71 -10.23
C LEU A 254 -19.07 -9.56 -9.56
N PRO A 255 -20.35 -9.38 -9.93
CA PRO A 255 -21.23 -8.43 -9.27
C PRO A 255 -21.31 -8.69 -7.76
N ARG A 256 -21.14 -7.64 -6.95
CA ARG A 256 -21.33 -7.75 -5.48
C ARG A 256 -22.79 -7.63 -5.09
N LYS A 257 -23.59 -6.96 -5.93
CA LYS A 257 -25.02 -6.75 -5.75
C LYS A 257 -25.73 -6.97 -7.09
N PRO A 258 -27.00 -7.41 -7.07
CA PRO A 258 -27.81 -7.42 -8.28
C PRO A 258 -27.82 -6.04 -8.94
N GLY A 259 -27.59 -6.01 -10.26
CA GLY A 259 -27.52 -4.76 -11.03
C GLY A 259 -26.10 -4.24 -11.29
N ASP A 260 -25.09 -4.74 -10.58
CA ASP A 260 -23.69 -4.42 -10.87
C ASP A 260 -23.18 -5.24 -12.07
N PRO A 261 -22.32 -4.67 -12.92
CA PRO A 261 -21.71 -5.40 -14.03
C PRO A 261 -20.58 -6.34 -13.58
N ILE A 262 -20.30 -7.36 -14.38
CA ILE A 262 -19.01 -8.06 -14.33
C ILE A 262 -17.93 -7.08 -14.77
N SER A 263 -16.80 -7.02 -14.04
CA SER A 263 -15.68 -6.15 -14.43
C SER A 263 -14.41 -6.95 -14.69
N LEU A 264 -13.73 -6.59 -15.77
CA LEU A 264 -12.45 -7.16 -16.15
C LEU A 264 -11.41 -6.06 -16.24
N ARG A 265 -10.44 -6.10 -15.32
CA ARG A 265 -9.28 -5.23 -15.30
C ARG A 265 -8.15 -5.87 -16.08
N MET A 266 -7.58 -5.09 -16.98
CA MET A 266 -6.41 -5.44 -17.77
C MET A 266 -5.27 -4.46 -17.49
N LYS A 267 -4.04 -4.91 -17.74
CA LYS A 267 -2.84 -4.11 -17.63
C LYS A 267 -2.21 -3.94 -19.01
N GLN A 268 -2.22 -2.73 -19.53
CA GLN A 268 -1.38 -2.36 -20.67
C GLN A 268 0.10 -2.25 -20.24
N SER A 269 1.01 -2.40 -21.20
CA SER A 269 2.46 -2.40 -20.96
C SER A 269 2.94 -1.10 -20.29
N ALA A 270 2.45 0.06 -20.76
CA ALA A 270 2.80 1.38 -20.24
C ALA A 270 2.18 1.71 -18.86
N GLU A 271 1.25 0.91 -18.35
CA GLU A 271 0.64 1.15 -17.04
C GLU A 271 1.55 0.70 -15.89
N TRP A 272 1.80 1.59 -14.92
CA TRP A 272 2.66 1.27 -13.77
C TRP A 272 1.96 0.42 -12.71
N LEU A 273 0.62 0.48 -12.63
CA LEU A 273 -0.15 -0.35 -11.71
C LEU A 273 0.02 -1.82 -12.10
N PRO A 274 0.44 -2.71 -11.18
CA PRO A 274 0.68 -4.13 -11.50
C PRO A 274 -0.59 -4.88 -11.87
N ASN A 275 -1.75 -4.42 -11.40
CA ASN A 275 -3.06 -4.95 -11.79
C ASN A 275 -3.71 -4.14 -12.91
N GLY A 276 -2.96 -3.24 -13.56
CA GLY A 276 -3.48 -2.29 -14.55
C GLY A 276 -4.52 -1.36 -13.96
N ARG A 277 -5.25 -0.62 -14.78
CA ARG A 277 -6.44 0.18 -14.48
C ARG A 277 -7.33 0.33 -15.71
N SER A 278 -6.86 -0.10 -16.87
CA SER A 278 -7.71 -0.32 -18.04
C SER A 278 -8.77 -1.36 -17.70
N THR A 279 -10.04 -1.01 -17.81
CA THR A 279 -11.14 -1.83 -17.28
C THR A 279 -12.26 -1.93 -18.31
N LEU A 280 -12.82 -3.12 -18.48
CA LEU A 280 -14.04 -3.35 -19.23
C LEU A 280 -15.15 -3.77 -18.27
N TRP A 281 -16.38 -3.41 -18.61
CA TRP A 281 -17.58 -3.80 -17.87
C TRP A 281 -18.53 -4.52 -18.81
N PHE A 282 -18.96 -5.70 -18.37
CA PHE A 282 -19.87 -6.56 -19.11
C PHE A 282 -21.17 -6.68 -18.33
N ASP A 283 -22.26 -6.79 -19.08
CA ASP A 283 -23.54 -7.12 -18.49
C ASP A 283 -23.49 -8.53 -17.90
N ALA A 284 -23.90 -8.68 -16.64
CA ALA A 284 -23.82 -9.93 -15.89
C ALA A 284 -24.79 -11.01 -16.38
N GLU A 285 -25.89 -10.62 -17.03
CA GLU A 285 -26.89 -11.55 -17.56
C GLU A 285 -26.56 -11.98 -18.99
N THR A 286 -26.17 -11.03 -19.85
CA THR A 286 -26.00 -11.26 -21.29
C THR A 286 -24.54 -11.39 -21.74
N GLY A 287 -23.58 -11.05 -20.88
CA GLY A 287 -22.15 -11.00 -21.25
C GLY A 287 -21.79 -9.86 -22.21
N LYS A 288 -22.73 -8.98 -22.57
CA LYS A 288 -22.51 -7.89 -23.53
C LYS A 288 -21.59 -6.82 -22.94
N LEU A 289 -20.62 -6.36 -23.73
CA LEU A 289 -19.76 -5.23 -23.33
C LEU A 289 -20.61 -3.95 -23.17
N LEU A 290 -20.66 -3.41 -21.96
CA LEU A 290 -21.35 -2.16 -21.62
C LEU A 290 -20.45 -0.94 -21.83
N GLY A 291 -19.15 -1.11 -21.62
CA GLY A 291 -18.18 -0.06 -21.88
C GLY A 291 -16.78 -0.40 -21.40
N SER A 292 -15.85 0.51 -21.67
CA SER A 292 -14.45 0.37 -21.29
C SER A 292 -13.87 1.71 -20.85
N ARG A 293 -12.86 1.64 -19.99
CA ARG A 293 -12.01 2.75 -19.59
C ARG A 293 -10.58 2.39 -19.92
N ASP A 294 -9.93 3.23 -20.71
CA ASP A 294 -8.50 3.16 -20.97
C ASP A 294 -7.77 4.02 -19.93
N ALA A 295 -6.88 3.39 -19.14
CA ALA A 295 -6.14 4.11 -18.11
C ALA A 295 -5.13 5.12 -18.66
N LEU A 296 -4.58 4.86 -19.85
CA LEU A 296 -3.58 5.72 -20.50
C LEU A 296 -4.24 6.97 -21.11
N ALA A 297 -5.54 6.91 -21.39
CA ALA A 297 -6.33 8.04 -21.87
C ALA A 297 -6.96 8.87 -20.73
N MET A 298 -6.73 8.51 -19.47
CA MET A 298 -7.26 9.28 -18.33
C MET A 298 -6.56 10.64 -18.20
N PRO A 299 -7.20 11.66 -17.57
CA PRO A 299 -6.53 12.93 -17.25
C PRO A 299 -5.23 12.71 -16.47
N ALA A 300 -4.23 13.58 -16.68
CA ALA A 300 -2.90 13.43 -16.08
C ALA A 300 -2.94 13.36 -14.54
N GLY A 301 -3.82 14.12 -13.88
CA GLY A 301 -4.03 14.00 -12.42
C GLY A 301 -4.52 12.62 -11.97
N ALA A 302 -5.35 11.94 -12.77
CA ALA A 302 -5.79 10.58 -12.48
C ALA A 302 -4.69 9.54 -12.76
N GLN A 303 -3.88 9.75 -13.80
CA GLN A 303 -2.68 8.94 -14.03
C GLN A 303 -1.68 9.10 -12.88
N ALA A 304 -1.43 10.32 -12.41
CA ALA A 304 -0.58 10.61 -11.26
C ALA A 304 -1.11 9.96 -9.98
N PHE A 305 -2.42 10.01 -9.73
CA PHE A 305 -3.05 9.27 -8.63
C PHE A 305 -2.79 7.76 -8.71
N ASN A 306 -2.94 7.19 -9.90
CA ASN A 306 -2.71 5.76 -10.14
C ASN A 306 -1.25 5.33 -9.90
N MET A 307 -0.28 6.26 -9.89
CA MET A 307 1.12 5.97 -9.55
C MET A 307 1.36 5.79 -8.04
N ALA A 308 0.44 6.21 -7.18
CA ALA A 308 0.64 6.16 -5.73
C ALA A 308 0.92 4.73 -5.23
N TYR A 309 0.05 3.77 -5.56
CA TYR A 309 0.23 2.37 -5.17
C TYR A 309 1.54 1.75 -5.68
N PRO A 310 1.89 1.79 -6.99
CA PRO A 310 3.09 1.13 -7.46
C PRO A 310 4.38 1.75 -6.89
N LEU A 311 4.39 3.05 -6.62
CA LEU A 311 5.49 3.72 -5.91
C LEU A 311 5.56 3.25 -4.45
N HIS A 312 4.44 3.29 -3.72
CA HIS A 312 4.40 2.87 -2.32
C HIS A 312 4.80 1.41 -2.11
N ALA A 313 4.24 0.50 -2.91
CA ALA A 313 4.39 -0.94 -2.78
C ALA A 313 5.62 -1.50 -3.55
N ALA A 314 6.49 -0.64 -4.08
CA ALA A 314 7.65 -1.00 -4.88
C ALA A 314 7.34 -2.00 -6.01
N LYS A 315 6.26 -1.72 -6.75
CA LYS A 315 5.84 -2.51 -7.93
C LYS A 315 6.45 -2.00 -9.23
N VAL A 316 7.25 -0.93 -9.15
CA VAL A 316 8.08 -0.36 -10.23
C VAL A 316 9.56 -0.36 -9.83
N GLY A 317 10.46 -0.10 -10.78
CA GLY A 317 11.90 0.06 -10.50
C GLY A 317 12.64 -1.22 -10.09
N GLY A 318 11.99 -2.38 -10.15
CA GLY A 318 12.59 -3.69 -9.91
C GLY A 318 13.20 -3.86 -8.51
N LEU A 319 14.18 -4.75 -8.41
CA LEU A 319 14.89 -5.04 -7.15
C LEU A 319 15.53 -3.79 -6.52
N PRO A 320 16.22 -2.89 -7.26
CA PRO A 320 16.83 -1.71 -6.66
C PRO A 320 15.84 -0.82 -5.90
N TYR A 321 14.69 -0.51 -6.51
CA TYR A 321 13.67 0.32 -5.85
C TYR A 321 13.01 -0.41 -4.68
N ARG A 322 12.77 -1.72 -4.80
CA ARG A 322 12.29 -2.56 -3.71
C ARG A 322 13.24 -2.54 -2.50
N LEU A 323 14.56 -2.58 -2.72
CA LEU A 323 15.55 -2.45 -1.65
C LEU A 323 15.55 -1.06 -1.02
N LEU A 324 15.41 0.01 -1.81
CA LEU A 324 15.27 1.37 -1.28
C LEU A 324 14.04 1.51 -0.37
N MET A 325 12.89 0.99 -0.80
CA MET A 325 11.67 1.01 0.01
C MET A 325 11.77 0.11 1.24
N THR A 326 12.52 -1.00 1.17
CA THR A 326 12.85 -1.84 2.33
C THR A 326 13.66 -1.04 3.35
N VAL A 327 14.70 -0.33 2.91
CA VAL A 327 15.51 0.55 3.77
C VAL A 327 14.64 1.65 4.39
N SER A 328 13.74 2.26 3.61
CA SER A 328 12.78 3.26 4.09
C SER A 328 11.95 2.72 5.27
N GLY A 329 11.35 1.53 5.12
CA GLY A 329 10.55 0.91 6.17
C GLY A 329 11.33 0.49 7.41
N ILE A 330 12.53 -0.11 7.23
CA ILE A 330 13.42 -0.48 8.35
C ILE A 330 13.88 0.77 9.13
N VAL A 331 14.21 1.85 8.42
CA VAL A 331 14.62 3.10 9.07
C VAL A 331 13.44 3.73 9.80
N LEU A 332 12.22 3.73 9.23
CA LEU A 332 11.04 4.18 9.95
C LEU A 332 10.80 3.36 11.23
N ALA A 333 10.95 2.04 11.16
CA ALA A 333 10.93 1.14 12.32
C ALA A 333 11.93 1.56 13.38
N LEU A 334 13.20 1.73 13.00
CA LEU A 334 14.27 2.15 13.89
C LEU A 334 13.99 3.51 14.53
N LEU A 335 13.61 4.51 13.73
CA LEU A 335 13.33 5.88 14.19
C LEU A 335 12.18 5.89 15.19
N GLY A 336 11.08 5.19 14.90
CA GLY A 336 9.92 5.10 15.77
C GLY A 336 10.23 4.38 17.08
N SER A 337 10.80 3.17 17.02
CA SER A 337 11.11 2.36 18.20
C SER A 337 12.11 3.04 19.14
N LEU A 338 13.18 3.63 18.60
CA LEU A 338 14.17 4.34 19.42
C LEU A 338 13.61 5.65 20.01
N THR A 339 12.70 6.32 19.31
CA THR A 339 12.03 7.52 19.83
C THR A 339 11.16 7.17 21.02
N VAL A 340 10.28 6.16 20.89
CA VAL A 340 9.44 5.68 21.98
C VAL A 340 10.30 5.24 23.16
N TRP A 341 11.35 4.46 22.90
CA TRP A 341 12.25 3.98 23.95
C TRP A 341 12.91 5.12 24.73
N THR A 342 13.48 6.10 24.02
CA THR A 342 14.13 7.24 24.68
C THR A 342 13.16 8.17 25.39
N PHE A 343 11.94 8.30 24.87
CA PHE A 343 10.90 9.17 25.42
C PHE A 343 10.35 8.65 26.75
N TRP A 344 10.11 7.34 26.87
CA TRP A 344 9.50 6.73 28.05
C TRP A 344 10.52 6.22 29.06
N PHE A 345 11.65 5.64 28.63
CA PHE A 345 12.56 4.92 29.52
C PHE A 345 13.90 5.63 29.78
N ARG A 346 14.22 6.70 29.05
CA ARG A 346 15.49 7.46 29.20
C ARG A 346 15.26 8.94 29.47
N ARG A 347 14.21 9.27 30.24
CA ARG A 347 13.97 10.64 30.69
C ARG A 347 15.12 11.11 31.60
N PRO A 348 15.57 12.38 31.48
CA PRO A 348 16.53 12.93 32.43
C PRO A 348 15.93 12.84 33.84
N LYS A 349 16.72 12.37 34.82
CA LYS A 349 16.30 12.48 36.22
C LYS A 349 16.06 13.97 36.51
N PRO A 350 14.95 14.35 37.18
CA PRO A 350 14.75 15.73 37.56
C PRO A 350 15.98 16.17 38.35
N ALA A 351 16.56 17.31 37.98
CA ALA A 351 17.69 17.86 38.73
C ALA A 351 17.26 17.96 40.19
N LYS A 352 18.00 17.32 41.11
CA LYS A 352 17.78 17.51 42.54
C LYS A 352 17.85 19.03 42.76
N ARG A 353 16.74 19.62 43.21
CA ARG A 353 16.68 21.04 43.56
C ARG A 353 17.70 21.22 44.67
N VAL A 354 18.88 21.73 44.35
CA VAL A 354 19.88 22.11 45.35
C VAL A 354 19.28 23.28 46.09
N VAL A 355 18.62 23.00 47.21
CA VAL A 355 18.22 24.03 48.16
C VAL A 355 19.53 24.61 48.68
N LYS A 356 19.91 25.80 48.21
CA LYS A 356 20.95 26.57 48.87
C LYS A 356 20.40 26.91 50.25
N THR A 357 20.85 26.22 51.29
CA THR A 357 20.70 26.69 52.66
C THR A 357 21.41 28.03 52.74
N ALA A 358 20.65 29.11 52.79
CA ALA A 358 21.19 30.42 53.14
C ALA A 358 21.66 30.31 54.59
N ALA A 359 22.96 30.39 54.81
CA ALA A 359 23.51 30.55 56.15
C ALA A 359 23.04 31.91 56.67
N LEU A 360 22.16 31.89 57.68
CA LEU A 360 21.88 33.05 58.51
C LEU A 360 23.15 33.32 59.32
N ALA A 361 23.94 34.29 58.86
CA ALA A 361 24.99 34.88 59.67
C ALA A 361 24.31 35.82 60.67
N SER A 362 24.22 35.37 61.92
CA SER A 362 24.00 36.22 63.08
C SER A 362 25.35 36.80 63.51
N ALA A 363 25.53 38.11 63.37
CA ALA A 363 26.50 38.90 64.10
C ALA A 363 25.78 40.17 64.58
#